data_AF-A0A0C9VRN2-F1
#
_entry.id   AF-A0A0C9VRN2-F1
#
_cell.length_a   1.000
_cell.length_b   1.000
_cell.length_c   1.000
_cell.angle_alpha   90.00
_cell.angle_beta   90.00
_cell.angle_gamma   90.00
#
_symmetry.space_group_name_H-M   'P 1'
#
loop_
_entity.id
_entity.type
_entity.pdbx_description
1 polymer ?
#
loop_
_entity_poly.entity_id
_entity_poly.type
_entity_poly.pdbx_seq_one_letter_code
_entity_poly.pdbx_strand_id
1 'polypeptide(L)'
;HLITPEQFKNWLATTDATITYIGAPINDLTTRDALNTIVTYCNRRTNNVCGGDCTVYNGSARCLNAPDTQCLSATNNVGFCDRGGCSGSCNQFSSCGTRLDNNFCYTPGTRSINVSNA
;
A
#
# COMPACT_ATOMS: atom_id res chain seq x y z
N HIS A 1 9.88 -6.32 7.57
CA HIS A 1 9.49 -5.45 8.69
C HIS A 1 8.25 -4.67 8.26
N LEU A 2 7.35 -4.25 9.16
CA LEU A 2 6.15 -3.47 8.80
C LEU A 2 6.36 -2.02 9.25
N ILE A 3 5.85 -1.05 8.49
CA ILE A 3 5.90 0.36 8.87
C ILE A 3 4.97 0.58 10.07
N THR A 4 5.43 1.31 11.08
CA THR A 4 4.56 1.64 12.22
C THR A 4 3.60 2.77 11.84
N PRO A 5 2.46 2.90 12.53
CA PRO A 5 1.54 4.03 12.31
C PRO A 5 2.22 5.40 12.42
N GLU A 6 3.16 5.58 13.35
CA GLU A 6 3.92 6.82 13.52
C GLU A 6 4.84 7.12 12.33
N GLN A 7 5.55 6.10 11.85
CA GLN A 7 6.40 6.24 10.65
C GLN A 7 5.57 6.61 9.43
N PHE A 8 4.37 6.06 9.29
CA PHE A 8 3.48 6.37 8.19
C PHE A 8 2.91 7.79 8.27
N LYS A 9 2.51 8.25 9.47
CA LYS A 9 2.09 9.64 9.70
C LYS A 9 3.22 10.64 9.39
N ASN A 10 4.45 10.35 9.81
CA ASN A 10 5.62 11.18 9.51
C ASN A 10 5.88 11.28 8.01
N TRP A 11 5.72 10.18 7.27
CA TRP A 11 5.83 10.20 5.82
C TRP A 11 4.74 11.05 5.16
N LEU A 12 3.47 10.90 5.57
CA LEU A 12 2.37 11.72 5.05
C LEU A 12 2.58 13.22 5.29
N ALA A 13 3.20 13.60 6.41
CA ALA A 13 3.46 15.00 6.75
C ALA A 13 4.62 15.63 5.95
N THR A 14 5.51 14.81 5.38
CA THR A 14 6.77 15.27 4.75
C THR A 14 6.86 14.98 3.26
N THR A 15 5.91 14.21 2.72
CA THR A 15 5.87 13.83 1.30
C THR A 15 5.38 14.98 0.43
N ASP A 16 5.97 15.11 -0.75
CA ASP A 16 5.57 16.04 -1.82
C ASP A 16 4.61 15.40 -2.84
N ALA A 17 4.18 14.16 -2.58
CA ALA A 17 3.25 13.44 -3.43
C ALA A 17 1.84 14.06 -3.42
N THR A 18 1.16 14.01 -4.57
CA THR A 18 -0.28 14.32 -4.62
C THR A 18 -1.08 13.14 -4.09
N ILE A 19 -1.69 13.30 -2.91
CA ILE A 19 -2.39 12.21 -2.21
C ILE A 19 -3.88 12.22 -2.57
N THR A 20 -4.40 11.08 -3.04
CA THR A 20 -5.85 10.81 -3.07
C THR A 20 -6.22 9.88 -1.91
N TYR A 21 -7.12 10.33 -1.03
CA TYR A 21 -7.61 9.54 0.10
C TYR A 21 -8.83 8.71 -0.32
N ILE A 22 -8.79 7.41 -0.05
CA ILE A 22 -9.95 6.53 -0.19
C ILE A 22 -10.30 5.98 1.21
N GLY A 23 -11.42 6.43 1.79
CA GLY A 23 -11.90 5.98 3.10
C GLY A 23 -11.99 7.09 4.14
N ALA A 24 -11.90 6.73 5.42
CA ALA A 24 -11.94 7.68 6.53
C ALA A 24 -10.65 8.53 6.58
N PRO A 25 -10.74 9.83 6.92
CA PRO A 25 -9.57 10.68 7.06
C PRO A 25 -8.65 10.16 8.17
N ILE A 26 -7.35 10.24 7.93
CA ILE A 26 -6.31 9.88 8.91
C ILE A 26 -6.24 11.03 9.94
N ASN A 27 -7.10 10.98 10.96
CA ASN A 27 -7.12 11.93 12.07
C ASN A 27 -6.50 11.31 13.33
N ASP A 28 -6.01 12.16 14.24
CA ASP A 28 -5.32 11.77 15.49
C ASP A 28 -6.20 11.06 16.55
N LEU A 29 -7.48 10.82 16.28
CA LEU A 29 -8.40 10.25 17.25
C LEU A 29 -8.62 8.75 17.01
N THR A 30 -7.69 8.00 17.59
CA THR A 30 -7.68 6.54 17.73
C THR A 30 -8.94 6.03 18.43
N THR A 31 -9.95 5.59 17.67
CA THR A 31 -11.01 4.73 18.24
C THR A 31 -11.32 3.48 17.41
N ARG A 32 -10.92 3.38 16.13
CA ARG A 32 -10.98 2.12 15.35
C ARG A 32 -9.83 1.87 14.36
N ASP A 33 -8.75 2.66 14.40
CA ASP A 33 -7.63 2.54 13.44
C ASP A 33 -6.78 1.27 13.59
N ALA A 34 -6.85 0.58 14.73
CA ALA A 34 -6.09 -0.65 14.97
C ALA A 34 -6.47 -1.81 14.03
N LEU A 35 -7.61 -1.72 13.32
CA LEU A 35 -8.10 -2.74 12.38
C LEU A 35 -7.96 -2.32 10.90
N ASN A 36 -7.60 -1.07 10.63
CA ASN A 36 -7.51 -0.59 9.26
C ASN A 36 -6.14 -0.93 8.68
N THR A 37 -6.14 -1.53 7.50
CA THR A 37 -4.93 -1.71 6.72
C THR A 37 -4.74 -0.47 5.85
N ILE A 38 -3.57 0.13 6.00
CA ILE A 38 -3.13 1.20 5.12
C ILE A 38 -2.28 0.57 4.02
N VAL A 39 -2.61 0.87 2.77
CA VAL A 39 -1.84 0.46 1.59
C VAL A 39 -1.50 1.69 0.79
N THR A 40 -0.23 1.89 0.49
CA THR A 40 0.23 2.87 -0.49
C THR A 40 0.78 2.12 -1.70
N TYR A 41 0.33 2.43 -2.90
CA TYR A 41 0.83 1.81 -4.12
C TYR A 41 1.01 2.84 -5.22
N CYS A 42 2.09 2.71 -5.99
CA CYS A 42 2.49 3.69 -6.99
C CYS A 42 2.84 3.05 -8.34
N ASN A 43 2.71 3.82 -9.41
CA ASN A 43 2.91 3.34 -10.78
C ASN A 43 4.35 3.50 -11.31
N ARG A 44 5.29 4.05 -10.54
CA ARG A 44 6.68 4.20 -10.98
C ARG A 44 7.67 3.82 -9.88
N ARG A 45 8.86 3.43 -10.34
CA ARG A 45 10.05 3.21 -9.52
C ARG A 45 11.23 3.90 -10.21
N THR A 46 11.98 4.71 -9.46
CA THR A 46 13.26 5.28 -9.90
C THR A 46 14.34 4.83 -8.94
N ASN A 47 15.30 4.03 -9.40
CA ASN A 47 16.30 3.38 -8.56
C ASN A 47 15.66 2.58 -7.41
N ASN A 48 15.88 2.98 -6.15
CA ASN A 48 15.27 2.34 -4.98
C ASN A 48 14.07 3.11 -4.42
N VAL A 49 13.61 4.15 -5.12
CA VAL A 49 12.48 4.99 -4.68
C VAL A 49 11.21 4.58 -5.43
N CYS A 50 10.15 4.28 -4.66
CA CYS A 50 8.80 4.10 -5.17
C CYS A 50 8.11 5.48 -5.29
N GLY A 51 7.45 5.77 -6.40
CA GLY A 51 6.81 7.08 -6.61
C GLY A 51 6.02 7.17 -7.91
N GLY A 52 5.88 8.39 -8.44
CA GLY A 52 4.98 8.69 -9.55
C GLY A 52 3.57 8.97 -9.04
N ASP A 53 2.56 8.38 -9.68
CA ASP A 53 1.18 8.49 -9.24
C ASP A 53 0.92 7.41 -8.19
N CYS A 54 0.69 7.85 -6.96
CA CYS A 54 0.47 6.99 -5.80
C CYS A 54 -0.98 7.08 -5.33
N THR A 55 -1.54 5.95 -4.92
CA THR A 55 -2.84 5.89 -4.24
C THR A 55 -2.65 5.35 -2.82
N VAL A 56 -3.32 5.99 -1.86
CA VAL A 56 -3.34 5.55 -0.46
C VAL A 56 -4.74 5.06 -0.10
N TYR A 57 -4.82 3.81 0.28
CA TYR A 57 -6.01 3.20 0.87
C TYR A 57 -5.86 3.14 2.38
N ASN A 58 -6.90 3.51 3.11
CA ASN A 58 -6.98 3.30 4.56
C ASN A 58 -8.37 2.73 4.90
N GLY A 59 -8.44 1.45 5.23
CA GLY A 59 -9.70 0.81 5.59
C GLY A 59 -9.58 -0.69 5.87
N SER A 60 -10.73 -1.33 5.96
CA SER A 60 -10.88 -2.77 6.26
C SER A 60 -10.70 -3.66 5.03
N ALA A 61 -11.11 -4.93 5.11
CA ALA A 61 -10.99 -5.85 3.99
C ALA A 61 -11.66 -5.34 2.70
N ARG A 62 -10.88 -5.29 1.61
CA ARG A 62 -11.34 -4.85 0.29
C ARG A 62 -10.42 -5.36 -0.80
N CYS A 63 -10.98 -5.71 -1.95
CA CYS A 63 -10.22 -5.83 -3.18
C CYS A 63 -10.06 -4.46 -3.84
N LEU A 64 -8.81 -3.99 -3.94
CA LEU A 64 -8.47 -2.73 -4.59
C LEU A 64 -8.10 -2.99 -6.06
N ASN A 65 -8.71 -2.24 -6.97
CA ASN A 65 -8.23 -2.17 -8.34
C ASN A 65 -6.98 -1.28 -8.36
N ALA A 66 -5.85 -1.84 -8.74
CA ALA A 66 -4.54 -1.19 -8.65
C ALA A 66 -3.72 -1.45 -9.92
N PRO A 67 -4.24 -1.10 -11.11
CA PRO A 67 -3.52 -1.30 -12.37
C PRO A 67 -2.20 -0.52 -12.36
N ASP A 68 -1.24 -1.02 -13.13
CA ASP A 68 0.07 -0.39 -13.37
C ASP A 68 0.95 -0.22 -12.12
N THR A 69 0.56 -0.81 -10.99
CA THR A 69 1.33 -0.77 -9.75
C THR A 69 2.71 -1.38 -9.97
N GLN A 70 3.75 -0.58 -9.71
CA GLN A 70 5.15 -1.01 -9.77
C GLN A 70 5.69 -1.32 -8.39
N CYS A 71 5.14 -0.70 -7.36
CA CYS A 71 5.56 -0.90 -6.00
C CYS A 71 4.46 -0.52 -5.01
N LEU A 72 4.43 -1.20 -3.87
CA LEU A 72 3.47 -0.95 -2.81
C LEU A 72 4.08 -1.12 -1.43
N SER A 73 3.50 -0.47 -0.43
CA SER A 73 3.78 -0.67 0.98
C SER A 73 2.46 -0.81 1.73
N ALA A 74 2.46 -1.58 2.82
CA ALA A 74 1.27 -1.78 3.62
C ALA A 74 1.60 -1.93 5.11
N THR A 75 0.65 -1.53 5.97
CA THR A 75 0.76 -1.71 7.43
C THR A 75 0.42 -3.13 7.89
N ASN A 76 -0.35 -3.88 7.10
CA ASN A 76 -0.64 -5.29 7.30
C ASN A 76 -0.25 -6.11 6.07
N ASN A 77 -0.25 -7.44 6.22
CA ASN A 77 0.05 -8.33 5.11
C ASN A 77 -1.12 -8.33 4.10
N VAL A 78 -0.88 -7.78 2.91
CA VAL A 78 -1.84 -7.74 1.81
C VAL A 78 -1.41 -8.67 0.69
N GLY A 79 -2.38 -9.18 -0.08
CA GLY A 79 -2.10 -9.89 -1.32
C GLY A 79 -1.97 -8.92 -2.48
N PHE A 80 -1.01 -9.12 -3.37
CA PHE A 80 -0.92 -8.38 -4.64
C PHE A 80 -0.96 -9.36 -5.81
N CYS A 81 -1.87 -9.12 -6.75
CA CYS A 81 -2.23 -10.05 -7.80
C CYS A 81 -1.98 -9.48 -9.19
N ASP A 82 -1.62 -10.35 -10.14
CA ASP A 82 -1.33 -9.99 -11.53
C ASP A 82 -2.57 -9.71 -12.39
N ARG A 83 -3.77 -9.96 -11.87
CA ARG A 83 -5.05 -9.67 -12.54
C ARG A 83 -5.93 -8.75 -11.71
N GLY A 84 -6.92 -8.16 -12.37
CA GLY A 84 -7.98 -7.39 -11.69
C GLY A 84 -8.85 -8.29 -10.80
N GLY A 85 -9.59 -7.66 -9.87
CA GLY A 85 -10.55 -8.38 -9.02
C GLY A 85 -9.94 -9.36 -8.02
N CYS A 86 -8.67 -9.17 -7.63
CA CYS A 86 -7.96 -10.01 -6.65
C CYS A 86 -7.94 -11.48 -7.04
N SER A 87 -7.65 -11.73 -8.31
CA SER A 87 -7.64 -13.05 -8.94
C SER A 87 -6.29 -13.31 -9.64
N GLY A 88 -6.11 -14.53 -10.15
CA GLY A 88 -4.89 -14.92 -10.85
C GLY A 88 -3.80 -15.38 -9.87
N SER A 89 -2.57 -15.00 -10.16
CA SER A 89 -1.40 -15.27 -9.33
C SER A 89 -1.21 -14.13 -8.33
N CYS A 90 -1.44 -14.44 -7.06
CA CYS A 90 -1.29 -13.50 -5.96
C CYS A 90 -0.09 -13.87 -5.08
N ASN A 91 0.71 -12.88 -4.73
CA ASN A 91 1.78 -13.00 -3.74
C ASN A 91 1.43 -12.18 -2.50
N GLN A 92 2.07 -12.49 -1.38
CA GLN A 92 1.85 -11.74 -0.14
C GLN A 92 2.92 -10.67 0.02
N PHE A 93 2.53 -9.52 0.57
CA PHE A 93 3.47 -8.44 0.88
C PHE A 93 4.60 -8.90 1.82
N SER A 94 4.31 -9.82 2.74
CA SER A 94 5.31 -10.43 3.62
C SER A 94 6.39 -11.21 2.86
N SER A 95 6.06 -11.79 1.70
CA SER A 95 6.98 -12.54 0.83
C SER A 95 7.64 -11.67 -0.24
N CYS A 96 7.75 -10.36 0.00
CA CYS A 96 8.36 -9.43 -0.94
C CYS A 96 9.80 -9.84 -1.31
N GLY A 97 10.06 -10.08 -2.60
CA GLY A 97 11.39 -10.47 -3.08
C GLY A 97 12.40 -9.32 -3.12
N THR A 98 11.97 -8.11 -3.49
CA THR A 98 12.87 -6.94 -3.58
C THR A 98 12.25 -5.76 -2.82
N ARG A 99 12.86 -5.42 -1.68
CA ARG A 99 12.49 -4.25 -0.89
C ARG A 99 13.16 -2.98 -1.43
N LEU A 100 12.40 -1.90 -1.37
CA LEU A 100 12.76 -0.54 -1.75
C LEU A 100 12.81 0.34 -0.49
N ASP A 101 13.18 1.61 -0.68
CA ASP A 101 13.20 2.59 0.39
C ASP A 101 11.80 2.73 1.05
N ASN A 102 11.77 3.12 2.32
CA ASN A 102 10.54 3.23 3.12
C ASN A 102 9.70 1.93 3.17
N ASN A 103 10.39 0.78 3.03
CA ASN A 103 9.80 -0.56 3.10
C ASN A 103 8.77 -0.88 2.00
N PHE A 104 8.80 -0.13 0.90
CA PHE A 104 8.06 -0.51 -0.29
C PHE A 104 8.56 -1.84 -0.84
N CYS A 105 7.66 -2.61 -1.42
CA CYS A 105 7.98 -3.79 -2.18
C CYS A 105 7.95 -3.46 -3.65
N TYR A 106 8.95 -3.91 -4.41
CA TYR A 106 8.89 -3.88 -5.87
C TYR A 106 7.97 -5.00 -6.34
N THR A 107 6.85 -4.63 -6.96
CA THR A 107 5.75 -5.52 -7.34
C THR A 107 5.27 -5.23 -8.76
N PRO A 108 6.16 -5.27 -9.77
CA PRO A 108 5.79 -4.95 -11.15
C PRO A 108 4.71 -5.90 -11.66
N GLY A 109 3.77 -5.37 -12.45
CA GLY A 109 2.67 -6.14 -13.01
C GLY A 109 1.51 -6.39 -12.04
N THR A 110 1.54 -5.80 -10.84
CA THR A 110 0.38 -5.84 -9.94
C THR A 110 -0.80 -5.09 -10.58
N ARG A 111 -1.97 -5.71 -10.56
CA ARG A 111 -3.22 -5.16 -11.09
C ARG A 111 -4.32 -5.06 -10.06
N SER A 112 -4.24 -5.79 -8.96
CA SER A 112 -5.13 -5.62 -7.81
C SER A 112 -4.44 -5.97 -6.50
N ILE A 113 -4.95 -5.41 -5.42
CA ILE A 113 -4.44 -5.61 -4.07
C ILE A 113 -5.58 -6.12 -3.19
N ASN A 114 -5.42 -7.31 -2.66
CA ASN A 114 -6.35 -7.93 -1.72
C ASN A 114 -5.98 -7.50 -0.30
N VAL A 115 -6.78 -6.60 0.26
CA VAL A 115 -6.71 -6.24 1.66
C VAL A 115 -7.59 -7.21 2.45
N SER A 116 -6.96 -7.99 3.34
CA SER A 116 -7.66 -8.84 4.30
C SER A 116 -7.94 -8.06 5.59
N ASN A 117 -8.89 -8.53 6.39
CA ASN A 117 -8.94 -8.09 7.79
C ASN A 117 -7.70 -8.65 8.50
N ALA A 118 -7.04 -7.81 9.30
CA ALA A 118 -5.90 -8.19 10.13
C ALA A 118 -6.35 -9.08 11.30
#